data_AF-A0A5C5SP59-F1
#
_entry.id   AF-A0A5C5SP59-F1
#
_cell.length_a   1.000
_cell.length_b   1.000
_cell.length_c   1.000
_cell.angle_alpha   90.00
_cell.angle_beta   90.00
_cell.angle_gamma   90.00
#
_symmetry.space_group_name_H-M   'P 1'
#
loop_
_entity.id
_entity.type
_entity.pdbx_description
1 polymer ?
#
loop_
_entity_poly.entity_id
_entity_poly.type
_entity_poly.pdbx_seq_one_letter_code
_entity_poly.pdbx_strand_id
1 'polypeptide(L)'
;MIRRRVCCALATMITLGAPLGAQAQDMRRCDQLAAYYDRYGGGRVSEGRMPVGRIERELGYEACRKGDFAGGVRLLEEAIRRTGYNVPPA
;
A
#
# COMPACT_ATOMS: atom_id res chain seq x y z
N MET A 1 -15.49 56.28 32.41
CA MET A 1 -15.37 56.24 30.94
C MET A 1 -15.04 54.81 30.51
N ILE A 2 -15.99 54.10 29.90
CA ILE A 2 -15.82 52.73 29.40
C ILE A 2 -15.85 52.80 27.87
N ARG A 3 -14.76 52.44 27.19
CA ARG A 3 -14.76 52.22 25.73
C ARG A 3 -14.06 50.92 25.39
N ARG A 4 -14.90 49.92 25.13
CA ARG A 4 -14.63 48.66 24.46
C ARG A 4 -13.85 48.88 23.15
N ARG A 5 -12.78 48.09 22.94
CA ARG A 5 -12.35 47.66 21.60
C ARG A 5 -11.93 46.20 21.66
N VAL A 6 -12.86 45.36 21.24
CA VAL A 6 -12.68 43.95 20.85
C VAL A 6 -11.81 43.91 19.58
N CYS A 7 -11.18 42.76 19.37
CA CYS A 7 -10.72 42.17 18.10
C CYS A 7 -9.22 41.93 18.08
N CYS A 8 -8.82 40.72 18.46
CA CYS A 8 -8.30 39.73 17.52
C CYS A 8 -7.92 38.48 18.32
N ALA A 9 -8.92 37.66 18.64
CA ALA A 9 -8.67 36.26 18.92
C ALA A 9 -8.20 35.64 17.59
N LEU A 10 -6.88 35.57 17.41
CA LEU A 10 -6.25 34.82 16.34
C LEU A 10 -6.49 33.33 16.61
N ALA A 11 -7.61 32.83 16.09
CA ALA A 11 -7.89 31.41 16.00
C ALA A 11 -6.96 30.81 14.93
N THR A 12 -5.80 30.33 15.35
CA THR A 12 -4.95 29.45 14.54
C THR A 12 -5.65 28.11 14.36
N MET A 13 -6.40 27.97 13.27
CA MET A 13 -6.84 26.65 12.77
C MET A 13 -5.62 25.90 12.26
N ILE A 14 -5.07 25.01 13.09
CA ILE A 14 -4.13 23.99 12.65
C ILE A 14 -4.96 22.96 11.87
N THR A 15 -4.94 23.05 10.54
CA THR A 15 -5.42 21.99 9.66
C THR A 15 -4.44 20.82 9.77
N LEU A 16 -4.79 19.81 10.57
CA LEU A 16 -4.16 18.49 10.48
C LEU A 16 -4.59 17.86 9.15
N GLY A 17 -3.88 18.19 8.08
CA GLY A 17 -3.94 17.44 6.83
C GLY A 17 -3.26 16.10 7.03
N ALA A 18 -4.03 15.04 7.26
CA ALA A 18 -3.52 13.68 7.18
C ALA A 18 -2.98 13.41 5.76
N PRO A 19 -1.91 12.59 5.60
CA PRO A 19 -1.25 12.36 4.31
C PRO A 19 -2.07 11.43 3.43
N LEU A 20 -3.17 11.93 2.86
CA LEU A 20 -3.99 11.22 1.88
C LEU A 20 -3.19 10.85 0.62
N GLY A 21 -2.15 11.62 0.28
CA GLY A 21 -1.27 11.34 -0.85
C GLY A 21 -0.34 10.14 -0.66
N ALA A 22 0.11 9.87 0.58
CA ALA A 22 1.00 8.76 0.87
C ALA A 22 0.29 7.41 0.70
N GLN A 23 -0.91 7.28 1.28
CA GLN A 23 -1.72 6.06 1.18
C GLN A 23 -2.08 5.70 -0.27
N ALA A 24 -2.37 6.70 -1.11
CA ALA A 24 -2.66 6.46 -2.53
C ALA A 24 -1.41 5.99 -3.31
N GLN A 25 -0.23 6.49 -2.96
CA GLN A 25 1.03 6.02 -3.55
C GLN A 25 1.39 4.61 -3.08
N ASP A 26 1.20 4.33 -1.79
CA ASP A 26 1.47 3.04 -1.19
C ASP A 26 0.56 1.95 -1.79
N MET A 27 -0.74 2.24 -1.97
CA MET A 27 -1.66 1.31 -2.62
C MET A 27 -1.26 1.05 -4.08
N ARG A 28 -0.85 2.09 -4.83
CA ARG A 28 -0.36 1.91 -6.20
C ARG A 28 0.84 0.97 -6.28
N ARG A 29 1.73 0.99 -5.29
CA ARG A 29 2.84 0.04 -5.20
C ARG A 29 2.36 -1.39 -4.96
N CYS A 30 1.39 -1.58 -4.08
CA CYS A 30 0.78 -2.89 -3.86
C CYS A 30 0.11 -3.45 -5.12
N ASP A 31 -0.64 -2.62 -5.84
CA ASP A 31 -1.29 -2.98 -7.11
C ASP A 31 -0.26 -3.39 -8.17
N GLN A 32 0.83 -2.62 -8.30
CA GLN A 32 1.91 -2.90 -9.24
C GLN A 32 2.53 -4.28 -8.97
N LEU A 33 2.85 -4.58 -7.72
CA LEU A 33 3.49 -5.85 -7.35
C LEU A 33 2.53 -7.04 -7.50
N ALA A 34 1.27 -6.89 -7.09
CA ALA A 34 0.25 -7.92 -7.26
C ALA A 34 0.03 -8.24 -8.74
N ALA A 35 -0.11 -7.21 -9.59
CA ALA A 35 -0.27 -7.39 -11.03
C ALA A 35 0.96 -8.04 -11.68
N TYR A 36 2.17 -7.70 -11.21
CA TYR A 36 3.40 -8.35 -11.67
C TYR A 36 3.39 -9.84 -11.33
N TYR A 37 3.06 -10.20 -10.09
CA TYR A 37 2.93 -11.60 -9.69
C TYR A 37 1.89 -12.33 -10.54
N ASP A 38 0.69 -11.75 -10.74
CA ASP A 38 -0.38 -12.41 -11.49
C ASP A 38 0.04 -12.69 -12.95
N ARG A 39 0.80 -11.76 -13.55
CA ARG A 39 1.30 -11.90 -14.92
C ARG A 39 2.39 -12.96 -15.06
N TYR A 40 3.34 -13.01 -14.13
CA TYR A 40 4.57 -13.79 -14.29
C TYR A 40 4.68 -15.01 -13.38
N GLY A 41 4.16 -14.91 -12.15
CA GLY A 41 4.21 -15.93 -11.11
C GLY A 41 2.96 -16.80 -10.99
N GLY A 42 1.77 -16.25 -11.27
CA GLY A 42 0.48 -16.91 -11.06
C GLY A 42 0.05 -17.93 -12.12
N GLY A 43 0.62 -17.89 -13.33
CA GLY A 43 0.04 -18.55 -14.50
C GLY A 43 0.64 -19.90 -14.94
N ARG A 44 1.68 -20.44 -14.30
CA ARG A 44 2.49 -21.56 -14.84
C ARG A 44 2.44 -22.86 -14.02
N VAL A 45 1.27 -23.24 -13.53
CA VAL A 45 1.12 -24.53 -12.82
C VAL A 45 0.27 -25.50 -13.63
N SER A 46 0.76 -26.74 -13.79
CA SER A 46 -0.06 -27.87 -14.26
C SER A 46 -1.28 -28.03 -13.34
N GLU A 47 -2.40 -28.47 -13.92
CA GLU A 47 -3.66 -28.67 -13.21
C GLU A 47 -3.45 -29.40 -11.87
N GLY A 48 -4.00 -28.81 -10.80
CA GLY A 48 -3.96 -29.37 -9.44
C GLY A 48 -2.80 -28.90 -8.55
N ARG A 49 -1.87 -28.06 -9.03
CA ARG A 49 -0.80 -27.50 -8.19
C ARG A 49 -1.01 -26.02 -7.90
N MET A 50 -0.80 -25.59 -6.66
CA MET A 50 -0.86 -24.17 -6.29
C MET A 50 0.38 -23.43 -6.82
N PRO A 51 0.23 -22.24 -7.43
CA PRO A 51 1.38 -21.45 -7.87
C PRO A 51 2.21 -21.00 -6.68
N VAL A 52 3.53 -21.08 -6.84
CA VAL A 52 4.52 -20.70 -5.82
C VAL A 52 4.36 -19.21 -5.52
N GLY A 53 4.32 -18.82 -4.25
CA GLY A 53 4.14 -17.42 -3.86
C GLY A 53 2.68 -16.96 -3.78
N ARG A 54 1.69 -17.82 -4.10
CA ARG A 54 0.28 -17.41 -4.13
C ARG A 54 -0.24 -16.96 -2.78
N ILE A 55 0.17 -17.65 -1.71
CA ILE A 55 -0.26 -17.34 -0.34
C ILE A 55 0.27 -15.96 0.05
N GLU A 56 1.54 -15.70 -0.19
CA GLU A 56 2.19 -14.42 0.10
C GLU A 56 1.58 -13.28 -0.71
N ARG A 57 1.20 -13.55 -1.98
CA ARG A 57 0.49 -12.58 -2.81
C ARG A 57 -0.91 -12.27 -2.28
N GLU A 58 -1.66 -13.26 -1.83
CA GLU A 58 -3.00 -13.05 -1.24
C GLU A 58 -2.92 -12.30 0.08
N LEU A 59 -2.08 -12.76 1.01
CA LEU A 59 -1.89 -12.13 2.33
C LEU A 59 -1.32 -10.71 2.20
N GLY A 60 -0.34 -10.51 1.31
CA GLY A 60 0.28 -9.21 1.09
C GLY A 60 -0.69 -8.18 0.54
N TYR A 61 -1.51 -8.57 -0.45
CA TYR A 61 -2.53 -7.68 -0.99
C TYR A 61 -3.64 -7.38 0.03
N GLU A 62 -4.01 -8.35 0.87
CA GLU A 62 -4.95 -8.12 1.95
C GLU A 62 -4.40 -7.16 3.02
N ALA A 63 -3.13 -7.27 3.38
CA ALA A 63 -2.46 -6.34 4.29
C ALA A 63 -2.48 -4.90 3.74
N CYS A 64 -2.18 -4.72 2.44
CA CYS A 64 -2.32 -3.41 1.79
C CYS A 64 -3.75 -2.85 1.88
N ARG A 65 -4.78 -3.68 1.66
CA ARG A 65 -6.19 -3.25 1.80
C ARG A 65 -6.56 -2.87 3.24
N LYS A 66 -5.86 -3.42 4.23
CA LYS A 66 -6.03 -3.10 5.66
C LYS A 66 -5.22 -1.87 6.09
N GLY A 67 -4.42 -1.27 5.20
CA GLY A 67 -3.56 -0.13 5.48
C GLY A 67 -2.16 -0.51 5.99
N ASP A 68 -1.84 -1.79 6.11
CA ASP A 68 -0.47 -2.26 6.38
C ASP A 68 0.30 -2.39 5.05
N PHE A 69 0.66 -1.24 4.49
CA PHE A 69 1.37 -1.18 3.20
C PHE A 69 2.79 -1.73 3.30
N ALA A 70 3.51 -1.45 4.38
CA ALA A 70 4.87 -1.94 4.56
C ALA A 70 4.91 -3.48 4.68
N GLY A 71 4.03 -4.06 5.49
CA GLY A 71 3.88 -5.51 5.58
C GLY A 71 3.39 -6.13 4.27
N GLY A 72 2.41 -5.49 3.62
CA GLY A 72 1.85 -5.94 2.36
C GLY A 72 2.85 -5.95 1.21
N VAL A 73 3.60 -4.86 1.02
CA VAL A 73 4.67 -4.76 0.01
C VAL A 73 5.71 -5.85 0.25
N ARG A 74 6.19 -6.02 1.49
CA ARG A 74 7.20 -7.05 1.80
C ARG A 74 6.75 -8.46 1.39
N LEU A 75 5.50 -8.80 1.67
CA LEU A 75 4.90 -10.10 1.29
C LEU A 75 4.73 -10.24 -0.23
N LEU A 76 4.28 -9.18 -0.91
CA LEU A 76 4.15 -9.18 -2.37
C LEU A 76 5.49 -9.34 -3.07
N GLU A 77 6.53 -8.67 -2.58
CA GLU A 77 7.89 -8.86 -3.08
C GLU A 77 8.41 -10.27 -2.82
N GLU A 78 8.07 -10.87 -1.66
CA GLU A 78 8.42 -12.24 -1.35
C GLU A 78 7.74 -13.23 -2.29
N ALA A 79 6.46 -13.02 -2.60
CA ALA A 79 5.73 -13.81 -3.58
C ALA A 79 6.47 -13.83 -4.93
N ILE A 80 6.93 -12.66 -5.40
CA ILE A 80 7.68 -12.52 -6.65
C ILE A 80 9.04 -13.22 -6.55
N ARG A 81 9.79 -13.01 -5.48
CA ARG A 81 11.10 -13.68 -5.29
C ARG A 81 10.98 -15.20 -5.27
N ARG A 82 9.93 -15.75 -4.64
CA ARG A 82 9.68 -17.20 -4.58
C ARG A 82 9.41 -17.81 -5.95
N THR A 83 8.89 -17.02 -6.90
CA THR A 83 8.71 -17.45 -8.29
C THR A 83 9.99 -17.40 -9.13
N GLY A 84 11.11 -16.92 -8.56
CA GLY A 84 12.40 -16.80 -9.23
C GLY A 84 12.57 -15.53 -10.07
N TYR A 85 11.58 -14.62 -10.07
CA TYR A 85 11.68 -13.33 -10.73
C TYR A 85 12.26 -12.25 -9.81
N ASN A 86 12.82 -11.21 -10.42
CA ASN A 86 13.26 -10.02 -9.71
C ASN A 86 12.08 -9.09 -9.44
N VAL A 87 12.10 -8.45 -8.26
CA VAL A 87 11.11 -7.47 -7.86
C VAL A 87 11.26 -6.21 -8.73
N PRO A 88 10.18 -5.70 -9.35
CA PRO A 88 10.26 -4.46 -10.12
C PRO A 88 10.55 -3.25 -9.21
N PRO A 89 11.34 -2.27 -9.66
CA PRO A 89 11.60 -1.04 -8.89
C PRO A 89 10.31 -0.23 -8.67
N ALA A 90 10.32 0.63 -7.65
CA ALA A 90 9.23 1.54 -7.29
C ALA A 90 9.22 2.79 -8.17
#